data_AF-A0A1B0D1R1-F1
#
_entry.id   AF-A0A1B0D1R1-F1
#
_cell.length_a   1.000
_cell.length_b   1.000
_cell.length_c   1.000
_cell.angle_alpha   90.00
_cell.angle_beta   90.00
_cell.angle_gamma   90.00
#
_symmetry.space_group_name_H-M   'P 1'
#
loop_
_entity.id
_entity.type
_entity.pdbx_description
1 polymer ?
#
loop_
_entity_poly.entity_id
_entity_poly.type
_entity_poly.pdbx_seq_one_letter_code
_entity_poly.pdbx_strand_id
1 'polypeptide(L)'
;MYLIVLSHLFCTYLGRSVNHPASNGDGQCGGTPARLCKTRYNTTAPMYGVSLTSGQPVTIVQKFPDLLQQVVFEVCESSECDVVRGECTQTYVPYLFLVIPLGPVTLTGQDYVLVESGCVCKPKYATGAPQEPNIIP
;
A
#
# COMPACT_ATOMS: atom_id res chain seq x y z
N MET A 1 0.89 19.15 3.75
CA MET A 1 -0.15 19.56 4.74
C MET A 1 -1.56 19.63 4.16
N TYR A 2 -1.74 19.98 2.87
CA TYR A 2 -3.07 20.05 2.22
C TYR A 2 -3.79 18.70 2.07
N LEU A 3 -3.07 17.58 1.91
CA LEU A 3 -3.70 16.26 1.75
C LEU A 3 -4.43 15.75 3.01
N ILE A 4 -4.00 16.15 4.21
CA ILE A 4 -4.60 15.68 5.48
C ILE A 4 -6.03 16.25 5.64
N VAL A 5 -6.27 17.46 5.12
CA VAL A 5 -7.55 18.15 5.26
C VAL A 5 -8.63 17.51 4.37
N LEU A 6 -8.26 16.98 3.20
CA LEU A 6 -9.17 16.29 2.31
C LEU A 6 -9.71 14.97 2.89
N SER A 7 -8.89 14.25 3.67
CA SER A 7 -9.30 13.01 4.35
C SER A 7 -10.40 13.26 5.39
N HIS A 8 -10.31 14.37 6.12
CA HIS A 8 -11.31 14.75 7.12
C HIS A 8 -12.63 15.21 6.49
N LEU A 9 -12.56 15.91 5.35
CA LEU A 9 -13.76 16.42 4.67
C LEU A 9 -14.57 15.32 3.97
N PHE A 10 -13.91 14.27 3.47
CA PHE A 10 -14.59 13.16 2.79
C PHE A 10 -15.44 12.30 3.75
N CYS A 11 -15.07 12.24 5.03
CA CYS A 11 -15.76 11.41 6.02
C CYS A 11 -17.16 11.95 6.39
N THR A 12 -17.41 13.25 6.19
CA THR A 12 -18.69 13.87 6.56
C THR A 12 -19.80 13.65 5.51
N TYR A 13 -19.46 13.32 4.26
CA TYR A 13 -20.44 13.39 3.16
C TYR A 13 -21.08 12.05 2.74
N LEU A 14 -20.56 10.90 3.19
CA LEU A 14 -20.99 9.58 2.67
C LEU A 14 -21.61 8.62 3.70
N GLY A 15 -21.81 9.01 4.96
CA GLY A 15 -22.31 8.11 6.02
C GLY A 15 -23.82 8.21 6.29
N ARG A 16 -24.69 7.67 5.41
CA ARG A 16 -26.11 7.48 5.71
C ARG A 16 -26.53 6.01 5.46
N SER A 17 -27.26 5.42 6.42
CA SER A 17 -27.87 4.06 6.45
C SER A 17 -26.92 2.95 6.95
N VAL A 18 -27.23 2.05 7.90
CA VAL A 18 -28.49 1.42 8.35
C VAL A 18 -28.43 1.08 9.86
N ASN A 19 -29.55 1.21 10.57
CA ASN A 19 -29.74 0.90 12.00
C ASN A 19 -29.39 -0.56 12.40
N HIS A 20 -28.53 -0.73 13.40
CA HIS A 20 -28.50 -1.90 14.30
C HIS A 20 -28.30 -1.40 15.75
N PRO A 21 -29.02 -1.92 16.75
CA PRO A 21 -29.02 -1.35 18.09
C PRO A 21 -27.77 -1.73 18.89
N ALA A 22 -27.08 -0.68 19.32
CA ALA A 22 -26.22 -0.49 20.50
C ALA A 22 -25.73 -1.71 21.31
N SER A 23 -24.39 -1.85 21.34
CA SER A 23 -23.65 -2.33 22.51
C SER A 23 -22.62 -1.27 22.89
N ASN A 24 -22.56 -0.96 24.20
CA ASN A 24 -21.88 0.18 24.81
C ASN A 24 -20.34 0.20 24.63
N GLY A 25 -19.79 1.37 24.31
CA GLY A 25 -18.36 1.68 24.47
C GLY A 25 -17.88 2.81 23.55
N ASP A 26 -17.78 4.03 24.10
CA ASP A 26 -17.00 5.18 23.63
C ASP A 26 -16.95 5.51 22.12
N GLY A 27 -17.81 6.45 21.70
CA GLY A 27 -17.37 7.84 21.45
C GLY A 27 -16.28 8.17 20.43
N GLN A 28 -15.73 7.22 19.67
CA GLN A 28 -14.75 7.50 18.61
C GLN A 28 -15.33 7.04 17.29
N CYS A 29 -15.38 7.93 16.27
CA CYS A 29 -15.68 7.51 14.89
C CYS A 29 -14.89 6.24 14.59
N GLY A 30 -15.63 5.14 14.35
CA GLY A 30 -15.06 3.81 14.13
C GLY A 30 -13.91 3.92 13.15
N GLY A 31 -12.71 3.70 13.66
CA GLY A 31 -11.48 3.77 12.89
C GLY A 31 -11.66 2.95 11.62
N THR A 32 -11.05 3.41 10.53
CA THR A 32 -10.89 2.65 9.28
C THR A 32 -10.86 1.15 9.58
N PRO A 33 -11.70 0.34 8.92
CA PRO A 33 -11.92 -1.05 9.30
C PRO A 33 -10.58 -1.69 9.64
N ALA A 34 -10.48 -2.26 10.86
CA ALA A 34 -9.22 -2.77 11.39
C ALA A 34 -8.53 -3.59 10.30
N ARG A 35 -7.42 -3.07 9.76
CA ARG A 35 -6.74 -3.72 8.65
C ARG A 35 -6.32 -5.09 9.15
N LEU A 36 -6.62 -6.13 8.36
CA LEU A 36 -6.31 -7.50 8.73
C LEU A 36 -4.80 -7.76 8.88
N CYS A 37 -3.98 -6.89 8.28
CA CYS A 37 -2.53 -6.89 8.38
C CYS A 37 -2.08 -5.67 9.16
N LYS A 38 -1.21 -5.89 10.15
CA LYS A 38 -0.50 -4.81 10.83
C LYS A 38 0.50 -4.16 9.87
N THR A 39 0.39 -2.85 9.68
CA THR A 39 1.25 -2.10 8.75
C THR A 39 1.83 -0.84 9.39
N ARG A 40 2.95 -0.40 8.81
CA ARG A 40 3.63 0.84 9.19
C ARG A 40 3.60 1.80 8.01
N TYR A 41 3.00 2.97 8.21
CA TYR A 41 3.09 4.09 7.28
C TYR A 41 4.30 4.95 7.60
N ASN A 42 5.04 5.32 6.57
CA ASN A 42 6.11 6.29 6.70
C ASN A 42 6.30 7.03 5.37
N THR A 43 7.16 8.03 5.36
CA THR A 43 7.42 8.82 4.18
C THR A 43 8.93 8.94 3.98
N THR A 44 9.40 8.69 2.77
CA THR A 44 10.83 8.73 2.44
C THR A 44 11.03 9.46 1.12
N ALA A 45 12.24 9.96 0.90
CA ALA A 45 12.71 10.40 -0.40
C ALA A 45 13.80 9.39 -0.79
N PRO A 46 13.49 8.36 -1.59
CA PRO A 46 14.47 7.31 -1.91
C PRO A 46 15.54 7.87 -2.86
N MET A 47 16.81 7.51 -2.61
CA MET A 47 17.96 7.86 -3.48
C MET A 47 18.24 6.76 -4.52
N TYR A 48 17.74 5.55 -4.29
CA TYR A 48 18.07 4.37 -5.09
C TYR A 48 16.80 3.54 -5.31
N GLY A 49 16.77 2.80 -6.41
CA GLY A 49 15.69 1.89 -6.73
C GLY A 49 16.06 0.94 -7.85
N VAL A 50 15.10 0.10 -8.23
CA VAL A 50 15.21 -0.78 -9.40
C VAL A 50 14.21 -0.31 -10.44
N SER A 51 14.69 -0.14 -11.66
CA SER A 51 13.89 0.20 -12.83
C SER A 51 12.97 -0.96 -13.22
N LEU A 52 11.68 -0.69 -13.42
CA LEU A 52 10.75 -1.67 -14.00
C LEU A 52 11.02 -1.93 -15.49
N THR A 53 11.50 -0.92 -16.21
CA THR A 53 11.69 -1.01 -17.67
C THR A 53 12.94 -1.80 -18.03
N SER A 54 14.03 -1.61 -17.28
CA SER A 54 15.34 -2.23 -17.55
C SER A 54 15.72 -3.33 -16.55
N GLY A 55 15.07 -3.41 -15.40
CA GLY A 55 15.46 -4.29 -14.29
C GLY A 55 16.77 -3.89 -13.62
N GLN A 56 17.39 -2.79 -14.03
CA GLN A 56 18.70 -2.35 -13.54
C GLN A 56 18.57 -1.47 -12.30
N PRO A 57 19.59 -1.47 -11.41
CA PRO A 57 19.68 -0.51 -10.32
C PRO A 57 19.89 0.89 -10.87
N VAL A 58 19.11 1.85 -10.35
CA VAL A 58 19.16 3.25 -10.76
C VAL A 58 19.24 4.16 -9.55
N THR A 59 19.89 5.32 -9.72
CA THR A 59 19.93 6.36 -8.71
C THR A 59 18.85 7.39 -9.01
N ILE A 60 18.00 7.69 -8.02
CA ILE A 60 16.92 8.66 -8.09
C ILE A 60 17.48 10.04 -7.79
N VAL A 61 17.26 10.99 -8.69
CA VAL A 61 17.77 12.35 -8.56
C VAL A 61 16.92 13.12 -7.54
N GLN A 62 17.55 13.52 -6.44
CA GLN A 62 16.99 14.53 -5.53
C GLN A 62 17.75 15.83 -5.71
N LYS A 63 17.09 16.86 -6.21
CA LYS A 63 17.68 18.19 -6.29
C LYS A 63 17.08 19.05 -5.20
N PHE A 64 17.68 19.00 -4.00
CA PHE A 64 17.29 19.90 -2.93
C PHE A 64 17.66 21.36 -3.31
N PRO A 65 16.82 22.37 -3.01
CA PRO A 65 15.49 22.30 -2.39
C PRO A 65 14.32 22.19 -3.40
N ASP A 66 14.58 22.28 -4.71
CA ASP A 66 13.55 22.51 -5.72
C ASP A 66 12.82 21.23 -6.21
N LEU A 67 13.42 20.05 -6.05
CA LEU A 67 12.93 18.78 -6.58
C LEU A 67 13.15 17.63 -5.60
N LEU A 68 12.35 17.64 -4.51
CA LEU A 68 12.21 16.53 -3.58
C LEU A 68 11.09 15.60 -4.03
N GLN A 69 11.44 14.39 -4.43
CA GLN A 69 10.47 13.36 -4.83
C GLN A 69 10.18 12.48 -3.61
N GLN A 70 9.27 12.97 -2.76
CA GLN A 70 8.84 12.31 -1.53
C GLN A 70 7.71 11.31 -1.82
N VAL A 71 7.85 10.09 -1.31
CA VAL A 71 6.83 9.02 -1.42
C VAL A 71 6.37 8.56 -0.05
N VAL A 72 5.06 8.35 0.06
CA VAL A 72 4.46 7.66 1.20
C VAL A 72 4.53 6.17 0.90
N PHE A 73 5.02 5.40 1.86
CA PHE A 73 5.13 3.96 1.75
C PHE A 73 4.46 3.29 2.94
N GLU A 74 3.95 2.09 2.70
CA GLU A 74 3.27 1.26 3.70
C GLU A 74 3.87 -0.15 3.67
N VAL A 75 4.49 -0.55 4.78
CA VAL A 75 5.18 -1.84 4.92
C VAL A 75 4.44 -2.76 5.88
N CYS A 76 4.46 -4.06 5.59
CA CYS A 76 3.89 -5.06 6.49
C CYS A 76 4.77 -5.21 7.73
N GLU A 77 4.19 -5.00 8.92
CA GLU A 77 4.88 -5.30 10.18
C GLU A 77 4.81 -6.79 10.53
N SER A 78 3.75 -7.45 10.07
CA SER A 78 3.48 -8.88 10.29
C SER A 78 3.25 -9.58 8.96
N SER A 79 3.71 -10.84 8.87
CA SER A 79 3.38 -11.76 7.78
C SER A 79 2.08 -12.53 8.02
N GLU A 80 1.48 -12.43 9.21
CA GLU A 80 0.24 -13.11 9.57
C GLU A 80 -0.91 -12.11 9.73
N CYS A 81 -2.12 -12.54 9.35
CA CYS A 81 -3.30 -11.71 9.53
C CYS A 81 -3.89 -11.89 10.94
N ASP A 82 -4.36 -10.80 11.54
CA ASP A 82 -4.77 -10.78 12.95
C ASP A 82 -6.05 -11.60 13.23
N VAL A 83 -7.01 -11.60 12.29
CA VAL A 83 -8.36 -12.19 12.51
C VAL A 83 -8.58 -13.49 11.72
N VAL A 84 -8.05 -13.55 10.50
CA VAL A 84 -8.22 -14.71 9.61
C VAL A 84 -6.92 -15.48 9.56
N ARG A 85 -6.98 -16.81 9.55
CA ARG A 85 -5.79 -17.65 9.31
C ARG A 85 -5.34 -17.47 7.87
N GLY A 86 -4.46 -16.50 7.65
CA GLY A 86 -3.99 -16.03 6.36
C GLY A 86 -2.58 -15.45 6.46
N GLU A 87 -2.04 -15.10 5.30
CA GLU A 87 -0.72 -14.50 5.17
C GLU A 87 -0.83 -13.08 4.61
N CYS A 88 -0.12 -12.14 5.22
CA CYS A 88 -0.02 -10.76 4.78
C CYS A 88 1.05 -10.62 3.72
N THR A 89 0.63 -10.21 2.52
CA THR A 89 1.53 -10.00 1.38
C THR A 89 1.73 -8.53 1.09
N GLN A 90 2.98 -8.13 0.89
CA GLN A 90 3.37 -6.78 0.51
C GLN A 90 2.90 -6.46 -0.91
N THR A 91 2.26 -5.32 -1.07
CA THR A 91 1.86 -4.75 -2.36
C THR A 91 2.81 -3.63 -2.73
N TYR A 92 3.06 -3.51 -4.03
CA TYR A 92 3.94 -2.49 -4.61
C TYR A 92 3.18 -1.70 -5.67
N VAL A 93 3.46 -0.39 -5.75
CA VAL A 93 2.96 0.46 -6.84
C VAL A 93 4.12 1.11 -7.60
N PRO A 94 3.99 1.30 -8.92
CA PRO A 94 5.00 1.98 -9.71
C PRO A 94 4.91 3.50 -9.53
N TYR A 95 6.01 4.13 -9.15
CA TYR A 95 6.17 5.58 -9.14
C TYR A 95 7.13 6.03 -10.24
N LEU A 96 6.76 7.08 -10.97
CA LEU A 96 7.61 7.68 -11.99
C LEU A 96 8.62 8.62 -11.33
N PHE A 97 9.91 8.29 -11.42
CA PHE A 97 11.00 9.10 -10.89
C PHE A 97 11.95 9.55 -12.00
N LEU A 98 12.61 10.69 -11.76
CA LEU A 98 13.81 11.06 -12.53
C LEU A 98 15.00 10.24 -12.04
N VAL A 99 15.58 9.42 -12.91
CA VAL A 99 16.63 8.46 -12.59
C VAL A 99 17.85 8.59 -13.49
N ILE A 100 19.02 8.19 -12.96
CA ILE A 100 20.29 8.08 -13.67
C ILE A 100 20.72 6.60 -13.62
N PRO A 101 20.82 5.91 -14.78
CA PRO A 101 21.38 4.57 -14.85
C PRO A 101 22.85 4.57 -14.40
N LEU A 102 23.30 3.49 -13.77
CA LEU A 102 24.72 3.28 -13.43
C LEU A 102 25.51 2.86 -14.70
N GLY A 103 25.66 3.78 -15.65
CA GLY A 103 26.35 3.59 -16.95
C GLY A 103 27.00 4.90 -17.44
N PRO A 104 27.55 4.97 -18.68
CA PRO A 104 28.13 6.19 -19.23
C PRO A 104 27.09 7.32 -19.19
N VAL A 105 27.33 8.26 -18.27
CA VAL A 105 26.37 9.28 -17.82
C VAL A 105 26.08 10.22 -18.98
N THR A 106 25.05 9.94 -19.76
CA THR A 106 24.74 10.72 -20.96
C THR A 106 23.34 11.32 -20.92
N LEU A 107 22.36 10.70 -20.25
CA LEU A 107 21.00 11.24 -20.14
C LEU A 107 20.34 10.85 -18.82
N THR A 108 19.77 11.84 -18.12
CA THR A 108 18.74 11.63 -17.08
C THR A 108 17.46 11.17 -17.77
N GLY A 109 16.89 10.03 -17.35
CA GLY A 109 15.62 9.51 -17.85
C GLY A 109 14.53 9.56 -16.78
N GLN A 110 13.27 9.41 -17.18
CA GLN A 110 12.18 9.10 -16.24
C GLN A 110 11.89 7.60 -16.31
N ASP A 111 11.75 6.95 -15.16
CA ASP A 111 11.46 5.52 -15.10
C ASP A 111 10.57 5.17 -13.92
N TYR A 112 9.89 4.03 -14.02
CA TYR A 112 9.02 3.52 -12.97
C TYR A 112 9.81 2.69 -11.97
N VAL A 113 9.74 3.06 -10.70
CA VAL A 113 10.33 2.34 -9.57
C VAL A 113 9.22 1.83 -8.68
N LEU A 114 9.28 0.55 -8.30
CA LEU A 114 8.34 -0.04 -7.36
C LEU A 114 8.61 0.44 -5.94
N VAL A 115 7.55 0.88 -5.26
CA VAL A 115 7.58 1.27 -3.85
C VAL A 115 6.51 0.50 -3.09
N GLU A 116 6.82 0.11 -1.85
CA GLU A 116 5.89 -0.54 -0.94
C GLU A 116 4.65 0.34 -0.70
N SER A 117 3.48 -0.14 -1.12
CA SER A 117 2.25 0.65 -1.15
C SER A 117 1.19 0.18 -0.15
N GLY A 118 1.35 -1.00 0.43
CA GLY A 118 0.43 -1.53 1.43
C GLY A 118 0.47 -3.04 1.58
N CYS A 119 -0.35 -3.55 2.50
CA CYS A 119 -0.42 -4.99 2.78
C CYS A 119 -1.81 -5.55 2.63
N VAL A 120 -1.88 -6.72 2.00
CA VAL A 120 -3.13 -7.43 1.73
C VAL A 120 -3.07 -8.80 2.37
N CYS A 121 -4.10 -9.13 3.15
CA CYS A 121 -4.24 -10.45 3.75
C CYS A 121 -4.78 -11.45 2.71
N LYS A 122 -4.08 -12.57 2.55
CA LYS A 122 -4.51 -13.73 1.75
C LYS A 122 -4.95 -14.86 2.68
N PRO A 123 -6.27 -15.13 2.82
CA PRO A 123 -6.76 -16.22 3.67
C PRO A 123 -6.39 -17.58 3.06
N LYS A 124 -5.94 -18.53 3.89
CA LYS A 124 -5.50 -19.87 3.46
C LYS A 124 -6.60 -20.71 2.79
N TYR A 125 -7.87 -20.37 3.03
CA TYR A 125 -9.03 -21.11 2.53
C TYR A 125 -9.64 -20.54 1.24
N ALA A 126 -9.17 -19.38 0.73
CA ALA A 126 -9.66 -18.82 -0.52
C ALA A 126 -9.08 -19.54 -1.77
N THR A 127 -7.98 -20.27 -1.61
CA THR A 127 -7.48 -21.22 -2.61
C THR A 127 -8.26 -22.54 -2.47
N GLY A 128 -9.45 -22.56 -3.05
CA GLY A 128 -10.28 -23.73 -3.40
C GLY A 128 -10.12 -25.01 -2.56
N ALA A 129 -11.14 -25.34 -1.77
CA ALA A 129 -11.50 -26.74 -1.58
C ALA A 129 -11.67 -27.37 -2.99
N PRO A 130 -11.10 -28.56 -3.27
CA PRO A 130 -11.48 -29.31 -4.45
C PRO A 130 -13.00 -29.54 -4.37
N GLN A 131 -13.76 -29.03 -5.33
CA GLN A 131 -15.15 -29.44 -5.51
C GLN A 131 -15.11 -30.93 -5.89
N GLU A 132 -15.33 -31.81 -4.91
CA GLU A 132 -15.66 -33.20 -5.17
C GLU A 132 -16.98 -33.21 -5.96
N PRO A 133 -17.03 -33.82 -7.17
CA PRO A 133 -18.24 -33.83 -7.96
C PRO A 133 -19.29 -34.66 -7.21
N ASN A 134 -20.33 -33.97 -6.77
CA ASN A 134 -21.48 -34.54 -6.08
C ASN A 134 -22.21 -35.48 -7.05
N ILE A 135 -21.82 -36.75 -7.09
CA ILE A 135 -22.59 -37.81 -7.75
C ILE A 135 -23.69 -38.19 -6.77
N ILE A 136 -24.88 -37.64 -7.01
CA ILE A 136 -26.11 -38.01 -6.31
C ILE A 136 -26.65 -39.27 -7.00
N PRO A 137 -27.00 -40.34 -6.27
CA PRO A 137 -27.51 -41.61 -6.81
C PRO A 137 -28.94 -41.51 -7.38
#